data_AF-A0A1Q7E3N7-F1
#
_entry.id   AF-A0A1Q7E3N7-F1
#
_cell.length_a   1.000
_cell.length_b   1.000
_cell.length_c   1.000
_cell.angle_alpha   90.00
_cell.angle_beta   90.00
_cell.angle_gamma   90.00
#
_symmetry.space_group_name_H-M   'P 1'
#
loop_
_entity.id
_entity.type
_entity.pdbx_description
1 polymer ?
#
loop_
_entity_poly.entity_id
_entity_poly.type
_entity_poly.pdbx_seq_one_letter_code
_entity_poly.pdbx_strand_id
1 'polypeptide(L)'
;MITLAPTVTLWDAGEFITAAKVLGVPHPPGTPLFVLLGHVWAGVVRIGGYAWRLNLMSACFSASGAGCLFLVAHRLLQGEAEWLRIGGAAAAAILAAFPFTHWQNSNETEVYAVATFSIAAICWLGVRWRDLRGTARAPHILLLIVYIAALSIGNHLLALLVGPALSLFMLYTLRALPAADPAERQMEWAEWGALTAVWIVLVAVGLGSTPLIIAGGALLAACVVWSVMVGSWAFPVMAIGIAVVGISIYAFLYIRSGLHPILNEADPETWRNLLAVIRREQFGSRGLLDNPMVPGSPRTLTVFGQQFLNYFQYCSWQWGRALPFVPMVIVALVFVTLGSLGFEFTRRRDAGLAYLLGGLWLVTSVGLRSISTRYASATTSSWSAFRSGACSAPSVSCAWFGGCPNVPQPRLHAGESSSRLSFRCCRWAPTSRLPPAAMVPTPPSRATSPTTCCNRSSRTV
;
A
#
# COMPACT_ATOMS: atom_id res chain seq x y z
N MET A 1 -7.13 19.14 -4.58
CA MET A 1 -6.50 19.90 -5.69
C MET A 1 -5.69 21.09 -5.19
N ILE A 2 -6.24 21.97 -4.34
CA ILE A 2 -5.53 23.17 -3.83
C ILE A 2 -4.20 22.83 -3.13
N THR A 3 -4.16 21.73 -2.38
CA THR A 3 -2.98 21.26 -1.62
C THR A 3 -2.22 20.13 -2.31
N LEU A 4 -2.57 19.80 -3.56
CA LEU A 4 -1.99 18.67 -4.28
C LEU A 4 -0.51 18.93 -4.56
N ALA A 5 0.35 17.92 -4.42
CA ALA A 5 1.76 18.10 -4.73
C ALA A 5 1.94 18.51 -6.22
N PRO A 6 2.65 19.62 -6.51
CA PRO A 6 2.76 20.16 -7.87
C PRO A 6 3.63 19.27 -8.77
N THR A 7 4.50 18.46 -8.17
CA THR A 7 5.47 17.59 -8.85
C THR A 7 5.75 16.34 -8.00
N VAL A 8 6.81 15.61 -8.35
CA VAL A 8 7.34 14.45 -7.63
C VAL A 8 7.64 14.79 -6.17
N THR A 9 7.17 13.95 -5.25
CA THR A 9 7.51 14.03 -3.83
C THR A 9 8.66 13.07 -3.49
N LEU A 10 9.21 13.21 -2.28
CA LEU A 10 10.28 12.34 -1.78
C LEU A 10 9.75 10.90 -1.61
N TRP A 11 10.65 9.91 -1.63
CA TRP A 11 10.37 8.49 -1.41
C TRP A 11 9.85 7.76 -2.67
N ASP A 12 8.85 6.89 -2.52
CA ASP A 12 8.41 5.94 -3.56
C ASP A 12 7.66 6.62 -4.71
N ALA A 13 7.14 7.84 -4.50
CA ALA A 13 6.33 8.55 -5.50
C ALA A 13 7.07 8.74 -6.84
N GLY A 14 8.35 9.13 -6.82
CA GLY A 14 9.14 9.32 -8.04
C GLY A 14 9.31 8.04 -8.85
N GLU A 15 9.45 6.92 -8.14
CA GLU A 15 9.56 5.60 -8.75
C GLU A 15 8.21 5.17 -9.35
N PHE A 16 7.11 5.25 -8.61
CA PHE A 16 5.79 4.89 -9.13
C PHE A 16 5.36 5.76 -10.31
N ILE A 17 5.68 7.06 -10.27
CA ILE A 17 5.45 7.97 -11.40
C ILE A 17 6.22 7.52 -12.64
N THR A 18 7.49 7.16 -12.46
CA THR A 18 8.35 6.67 -13.54
C THR A 18 7.83 5.33 -14.07
N ALA A 19 7.54 4.38 -13.20
CA ALA A 19 7.00 3.07 -13.53
C ALA A 19 5.72 3.19 -14.35
N ALA A 20 4.75 4.00 -13.91
CA ALA A 20 3.53 4.25 -14.68
C ALA A 20 3.83 4.87 -16.05
N LYS A 21 4.78 5.81 -16.15
CA LYS A 21 5.10 6.48 -17.41
C LYS A 21 5.71 5.54 -18.45
N VAL A 22 6.61 4.66 -18.02
CA VAL A 22 7.34 3.74 -18.93
C VAL A 22 6.78 2.31 -18.93
N LEU A 23 5.69 2.06 -18.21
CA LEU A 23 5.19 0.72 -17.89
C LEU A 23 6.32 -0.16 -17.33
N GLY A 24 7.06 0.36 -16.36
CA GLY A 24 8.15 -0.34 -15.67
C GLY A 24 7.66 -1.20 -14.51
N VAL A 25 8.59 -1.93 -13.91
CA VAL A 25 8.37 -2.72 -12.69
C VAL A 25 9.05 -1.99 -11.52
N PRO A 26 8.27 -1.38 -10.60
CA PRO A 26 8.80 -0.75 -9.39
C PRO A 26 9.18 -1.80 -8.34
N HIS A 27 9.66 -1.34 -7.19
CA HIS A 27 10.10 -2.16 -6.08
C HIS A 27 9.07 -3.23 -5.69
N PRO A 28 9.52 -4.41 -5.22
CA PRO A 28 8.65 -5.50 -4.83
C PRO A 28 7.53 -5.07 -3.86
N PRO A 29 6.26 -5.45 -4.12
CA PRO A 29 5.84 -6.55 -5.00
C PRO A 29 5.55 -6.13 -6.45
N GLY A 30 6.04 -4.97 -6.91
CA GLY A 30 5.91 -4.50 -8.30
C GLY A 30 4.58 -3.83 -8.66
N THR A 31 3.57 -3.94 -7.79
CA THR A 31 2.29 -3.19 -7.84
C THR A 31 1.67 -3.00 -9.25
N PRO A 32 1.53 -4.09 -10.05
CA PRO A 32 1.14 -4.01 -11.46
C PRO A 32 -0.19 -3.29 -11.70
N LEU A 33 -1.17 -3.46 -10.81
CA LEU A 33 -2.45 -2.76 -10.92
C LEU A 33 -2.28 -1.24 -10.78
N PHE A 34 -1.46 -0.78 -9.84
CA PHE A 34 -1.21 0.65 -9.65
C PHE A 34 -0.53 1.26 -10.87
N VAL A 35 0.49 0.57 -11.41
CA VAL A 35 1.22 1.00 -12.61
C VAL A 35 0.28 1.14 -13.80
N LEU A 36 -0.58 0.14 -14.04
CA LEU A 36 -1.56 0.15 -15.12
C LEU A 36 -2.61 1.25 -14.96
N LEU A 37 -3.17 1.40 -13.75
CA LEU A 37 -4.11 2.49 -13.45
C LEU A 37 -3.46 3.85 -13.69
N GLY A 38 -2.24 4.06 -13.19
CA GLY A 38 -1.49 5.30 -13.38
C GLY A 38 -1.21 5.62 -14.84
N HIS A 39 -0.82 4.61 -15.63
CA HIS A 39 -0.56 4.76 -17.06
C HIS A 39 -1.83 5.18 -17.83
N VAL A 40 -2.93 4.45 -17.61
CA VAL A 40 -4.21 4.74 -18.27
C VAL A 40 -4.73 6.11 -17.83
N TRP A 41 -4.71 6.40 -16.52
CA TRP A 41 -5.14 7.68 -15.96
C TRP A 41 -4.40 8.86 -16.57
N ALA A 42 -3.06 8.81 -16.64
CA ALA A 42 -2.25 9.89 -17.20
C ALA A 42 -2.39 10.05 -18.73
N GLY A 43 -2.83 9.00 -19.43
CA GLY A 43 -3.18 9.04 -20.85
C GLY A 43 -4.53 9.73 -21.12
N VAL A 44 -5.49 9.55 -20.21
CA VAL A 44 -6.83 10.16 -20.26
C VAL A 44 -6.81 11.61 -19.74
N VAL A 45 -6.24 11.84 -18.56
CA VAL A 45 -6.11 13.16 -17.95
C VAL A 45 -4.91 13.87 -18.57
N ARG A 46 -5.14 14.79 -19.51
CA ARG A 46 -4.07 15.48 -20.25
C ARG A 46 -3.70 16.87 -19.73
N ILE A 47 -4.20 17.23 -18.55
CA ILE A 47 -3.89 18.49 -17.87
C ILE A 47 -2.68 18.36 -16.94
N GLY A 48 -1.89 19.42 -16.83
CA GLY A 48 -0.69 19.45 -15.98
C GLY A 48 0.42 18.49 -16.41
N GLY A 49 1.50 18.46 -15.62
CA GLY A 49 2.62 17.54 -15.81
C GLY A 49 2.27 16.09 -15.43
N TYR A 50 3.05 15.13 -15.91
CA TYR A 50 2.79 13.70 -15.69
C TYR A 50 2.71 13.34 -14.19
N ALA A 51 3.65 13.84 -13.38
CA ALA A 51 3.64 13.66 -11.92
C ALA A 51 2.36 14.20 -11.27
N TRP A 52 1.94 15.39 -11.66
CA TRP A 52 0.72 16.01 -11.12
C TRP A 52 -0.54 15.19 -11.44
N ARG A 53 -0.63 14.59 -12.63
CA ARG A 53 -1.75 13.73 -13.02
C ARG A 53 -1.86 12.52 -12.10
N LEU A 54 -0.73 11.90 -11.74
CA LEU A 54 -0.73 10.75 -10.83
C LEU A 54 -1.02 11.15 -9.39
N ASN A 55 -0.51 12.30 -8.93
CA ASN A 55 -0.92 12.84 -7.63
C ASN A 55 -2.45 13.04 -7.62
N LEU A 56 -3.03 13.56 -8.71
CA LEU A 56 -4.47 13.73 -8.85
C LEU A 56 -5.21 12.38 -8.82
N MET A 57 -4.66 11.33 -9.42
CA MET A 57 -5.22 9.98 -9.34
C MET A 57 -5.39 9.53 -7.88
N SER A 58 -4.34 9.68 -7.05
CA SER A 58 -4.41 9.37 -5.62
C SER A 58 -5.52 10.17 -4.93
N ALA A 59 -5.60 11.48 -5.18
CA ALA A 59 -6.63 12.33 -4.60
C ALA A 59 -8.04 11.86 -4.98
N CYS A 60 -8.26 11.45 -6.23
CA CYS A 60 -9.54 10.93 -6.71
C CYS A 60 -9.92 9.59 -6.07
N PHE A 61 -8.98 8.65 -5.93
CA PHE A 61 -9.23 7.40 -5.23
C PHE A 61 -9.53 7.61 -3.75
N SER A 62 -8.77 8.47 -3.06
CA SER A 62 -9.03 8.81 -1.66
C SER A 62 -10.40 9.48 -1.48
N ALA A 63 -10.75 10.44 -2.33
CA ALA A 63 -12.07 11.07 -2.31
C ALA A 63 -13.20 10.05 -2.56
N SER A 64 -12.99 9.10 -3.47
CA SER A 64 -13.93 8.00 -3.73
C SER A 64 -14.06 7.08 -2.51
N GLY A 65 -12.95 6.81 -1.80
CA GLY A 65 -12.95 6.05 -0.55
C GLY A 65 -13.75 6.73 0.56
N ALA A 66 -13.57 8.05 0.73
CA ALA A 66 -14.39 8.85 1.63
C ALA A 66 -15.88 8.84 1.22
N GLY A 67 -16.17 8.84 -0.08
CA GLY A 67 -17.52 8.64 -0.62
C GLY A 67 -18.12 7.27 -0.27
N CYS A 68 -17.36 6.19 -0.30
CA CYS A 68 -17.83 4.89 0.17
C CYS A 68 -18.13 4.89 1.68
N LEU A 69 -17.33 5.58 2.48
CA LEU A 69 -17.60 5.75 3.92
C LEU A 69 -18.85 6.60 4.18
N PHE A 70 -19.09 7.64 3.37
CA PHE A 70 -20.36 8.38 3.36
C PHE A 70 -21.52 7.41 3.18
N LEU A 71 -21.46 6.50 2.20
CA LEU A 71 -22.55 5.55 1.93
C LEU A 71 -22.79 4.59 3.09
N VAL A 72 -21.73 4.11 3.76
CA VAL A 72 -21.83 3.28 4.97
C VAL A 72 -22.49 4.06 6.11
N ALA A 73 -22.04 5.29 6.40
CA ALA A 73 -22.61 6.13 7.45
C ALA A 73 -24.06 6.54 7.13
N HIS A 74 -24.36 6.86 5.87
CA HIS A 74 -25.71 7.16 5.40
C HIS A 74 -26.66 5.96 5.55
N ARG A 75 -26.15 4.74 5.43
CA ARG A 75 -26.91 3.51 5.67
C ARG A 75 -27.11 3.22 7.15
N LEU A 76 -26.10 3.50 7.99
CA LEU A 76 -26.21 3.43 9.45
C LEU A 76 -27.30 4.36 9.97
N LEU A 77 -27.35 5.59 9.47
CA LEU A 77 -28.30 6.63 9.87
C LEU A 77 -29.68 6.51 9.21
N GLN A 78 -30.02 5.35 8.62
CA GLN A 78 -31.37 5.12 8.11
C GLN A 78 -32.41 5.20 9.23
N GLY A 79 -33.49 5.95 9.02
CA GLY A 79 -34.55 6.20 10.01
C GLY A 79 -34.40 7.52 10.78
N GLU A 80 -33.26 8.21 10.66
CA GLU A 80 -33.10 9.58 11.15
C GLU A 80 -33.68 10.61 10.17
N ALA A 81 -33.90 11.83 10.65
CA ALA A 81 -34.26 12.97 9.81
C ALA A 81 -33.23 13.15 8.67
N GLU A 82 -33.70 13.52 7.47
CA GLU A 82 -32.87 13.54 6.26
C GLU A 82 -31.61 14.41 6.41
N TRP A 83 -31.72 15.57 7.05
CA TRP A 83 -30.58 16.46 7.30
C TRP A 83 -29.54 15.85 8.26
N LEU A 84 -29.97 15.07 9.27
CA LEU A 84 -29.06 14.34 10.16
C LEU A 84 -28.39 13.19 9.42
N ARG A 85 -29.16 12.50 8.58
CA ARG A 85 -28.66 11.37 7.80
C ARG A 85 -27.60 11.80 6.79
N ILE A 86 -27.86 12.86 6.02
CA ILE A 86 -26.92 13.42 5.05
C ILE A 86 -25.78 14.14 5.77
N GLY A 87 -26.10 15.00 6.75
CA GLY A 87 -25.12 15.79 7.50
C GLY A 87 -24.16 14.92 8.31
N GLY A 88 -24.67 13.89 8.99
CA GLY A 88 -23.86 12.93 9.73
C GLY A 88 -22.97 12.08 8.83
N ALA A 89 -23.48 11.64 7.68
CA ALA A 89 -22.68 10.92 6.68
C ALA A 89 -21.59 11.82 6.06
N ALA A 90 -21.92 13.08 5.77
CA ALA A 90 -20.95 14.07 5.28
C ALA A 90 -19.87 14.35 6.33
N ALA A 91 -20.25 14.52 7.59
CA ALA A 91 -19.31 14.68 8.70
C ALA A 91 -18.37 13.47 8.81
N ALA A 92 -18.89 12.24 8.71
CA ALA A 92 -18.07 11.04 8.72
C ALA A 92 -17.06 11.00 7.56
N ALA A 93 -17.49 11.34 6.34
CA ALA A 93 -16.63 11.37 5.17
C ALA A 93 -15.53 12.44 5.27
N ILE A 94 -15.87 13.65 5.74
CA ILE A 94 -14.91 14.73 5.98
C ILE A 94 -13.89 14.28 7.04
N LEU A 95 -14.37 13.78 8.18
CA LEU A 95 -13.48 13.31 9.25
C LEU A 95 -12.57 12.16 8.81
N ALA A 96 -13.00 11.30 7.88
CA ALA A 96 -12.16 10.25 7.31
C ALA A 96 -11.16 10.77 6.26
N ALA A 97 -11.44 11.90 5.60
CA ALA A 97 -10.60 12.46 4.55
C ALA A 97 -9.40 13.29 5.08
N PHE A 98 -9.57 13.96 6.22
CA PHE A 98 -8.55 14.85 6.81
C PHE A 98 -7.58 14.28 7.87
N PRO A 99 -7.60 13.00 8.28
CA PRO A 99 -6.54 12.47 9.14
C PRO A 99 -5.18 12.60 8.44
N PHE A 100 -4.16 13.02 9.18
CA PHE A 100 -2.82 13.36 8.66
C PHE A 100 -2.28 12.33 7.66
N THR A 101 -2.31 11.04 8.01
CA THR A 101 -1.76 9.99 7.14
C THR A 101 -2.58 9.82 5.87
N HIS A 102 -3.91 9.86 5.96
CA HIS A 102 -4.78 9.72 4.78
C HIS A 102 -4.65 10.94 3.87
N TRP A 103 -4.66 12.14 4.43
CA TRP A 103 -4.49 13.39 3.68
C TRP A 103 -3.13 13.45 2.97
N GLN A 104 -2.05 13.05 3.65
CA GLN A 104 -0.72 13.03 3.02
C GLN A 104 -0.68 12.08 1.82
N ASN A 105 -1.12 10.82 1.98
CA ASN A 105 -1.19 9.84 0.90
C ASN A 105 -2.13 10.27 -0.24
N SER A 106 -3.10 11.15 0.03
CA SER A 106 -4.01 11.69 -0.98
C SER A 106 -3.41 12.81 -1.81
N ASN A 107 -2.33 13.45 -1.33
CA ASN A 107 -1.68 14.56 -2.02
C ASN A 107 -0.49 14.13 -2.89
N GLU A 108 -0.06 12.86 -2.81
CA GLU A 108 1.09 12.32 -3.52
C GLU A 108 0.80 10.97 -4.21
N THR A 109 1.69 10.54 -5.10
CA THR A 109 1.53 9.30 -5.85
C THR A 109 1.91 8.11 -4.98
N GLU A 110 0.91 7.46 -4.37
CA GLU A 110 1.11 6.36 -3.44
C GLU A 110 0.06 5.26 -3.60
N VAL A 111 0.49 4.01 -3.40
CA VAL A 111 -0.36 2.80 -3.56
C VAL A 111 -1.46 2.71 -2.50
N TYR A 112 -1.31 3.44 -1.39
CA TYR A 112 -2.23 3.44 -0.27
C TYR A 112 -3.58 4.09 -0.59
N ALA A 113 -3.65 5.04 -1.54
CA ALA A 113 -4.91 5.66 -1.94
C ALA A 113 -5.86 4.63 -2.58
N VAL A 114 -5.35 3.83 -3.53
CA VAL A 114 -6.11 2.76 -4.18
C VAL A 114 -6.47 1.65 -3.19
N ALA A 115 -5.57 1.32 -2.26
CA ALA A 115 -5.81 0.30 -1.23
C ALA A 115 -6.92 0.70 -0.26
N THR A 116 -6.89 1.95 0.23
CA THR A 116 -7.90 2.48 1.16
C THR A 116 -9.27 2.66 0.48
N PHE A 117 -9.29 3.07 -0.79
CA PHE A 117 -10.51 3.03 -1.61
C PHE A 117 -11.08 1.60 -1.68
N SER A 118 -10.25 0.61 -1.99
CA SER A 118 -10.69 -0.79 -2.11
C SER A 118 -11.29 -1.31 -0.81
N ILE A 119 -10.68 -1.00 0.35
CA ILE A 119 -11.23 -1.31 1.67
C ILE A 119 -12.62 -0.68 1.84
N ALA A 120 -12.74 0.62 1.61
CA ALA A 120 -14.00 1.34 1.81
C ALA A 120 -15.10 0.85 0.85
N ALA A 121 -14.75 0.57 -0.40
CA ALA A 121 -15.65 -0.01 -1.40
C ALA A 121 -16.12 -1.40 -0.97
N ILE A 122 -15.24 -2.27 -0.46
CA ILE A 122 -15.60 -3.59 0.03
C ILE A 122 -16.49 -3.50 1.28
N CYS A 123 -16.24 -2.56 2.19
CA CYS A 123 -17.14 -2.30 3.31
C CYS A 123 -18.54 -1.91 2.81
N TRP A 124 -18.63 -0.97 1.87
CA TRP A 124 -19.92 -0.59 1.28
C TRP A 124 -20.61 -1.76 0.58
N LEU A 125 -19.87 -2.54 -0.23
CA LEU A 125 -20.40 -3.72 -0.90
C LEU A 125 -20.87 -4.79 0.09
N GLY A 126 -20.18 -4.99 1.22
CA GLY A 126 -20.64 -5.87 2.30
C GLY A 126 -21.98 -5.44 2.87
N VAL A 127 -22.16 -4.13 3.09
CA VAL A 127 -23.45 -3.57 3.50
C VAL A 127 -24.52 -3.75 2.42
N ARG A 128 -24.17 -3.59 1.14
CA ARG A 128 -25.07 -3.85 0.01
C ARG A 128 -25.44 -5.32 -0.15
N TRP A 129 -24.52 -6.24 0.12
CA TRP A 129 -24.82 -7.66 0.19
C TRP A 129 -25.92 -7.92 1.22
N ARG A 130 -25.77 -7.39 2.44
CA ARG A 130 -26.78 -7.54 3.50
C ARG A 130 -28.15 -7.00 3.08
N ASP A 131 -28.19 -5.84 2.43
CA ASP A 131 -29.44 -5.22 1.94
C ASP A 131 -30.11 -6.00 0.80
N LEU A 132 -29.36 -6.84 0.07
CA LEU A 132 -29.83 -7.56 -1.11
C LEU A 132 -29.95 -9.08 -0.89
N ARG A 133 -29.82 -9.55 0.35
CA ARG A 133 -30.11 -10.94 0.75
C ARG A 133 -31.53 -11.32 0.34
N GLY A 134 -31.76 -12.60 0.03
CA GLY A 134 -33.01 -13.05 -0.57
C GLY A 134 -33.11 -12.81 -2.08
N THR A 135 -32.08 -12.25 -2.72
CA THR A 135 -32.08 -11.99 -4.16
C THR A 135 -30.85 -12.60 -4.84
N ALA A 136 -30.98 -12.91 -6.13
CA ALA A 136 -29.86 -13.38 -6.95
C ALA A 136 -28.68 -12.38 -7.03
N ARG A 137 -28.85 -11.12 -6.59
CA ARG A 137 -27.79 -10.11 -6.59
C ARG A 137 -26.83 -10.25 -5.41
N ALA A 138 -27.24 -10.86 -4.30
CA ALA A 138 -26.38 -11.05 -3.13
C ALA A 138 -25.08 -11.81 -3.47
N PRO A 139 -25.11 -13.02 -4.07
CA PRO A 139 -23.89 -13.74 -4.42
C PRO A 139 -23.04 -12.98 -5.45
N HIS A 140 -23.64 -12.25 -6.40
CA HIS A 140 -22.88 -11.42 -7.35
C HIS A 140 -22.07 -10.31 -6.66
N ILE A 141 -22.60 -9.71 -5.59
CA ILE A 141 -21.85 -8.72 -4.79
C ILE A 141 -20.68 -9.37 -4.09
N LEU A 142 -20.86 -10.59 -3.54
CA LEU A 142 -19.76 -11.33 -2.93
C LEU A 142 -18.66 -11.68 -3.95
N LEU A 143 -19.05 -12.04 -5.18
CA LEU A 143 -18.10 -12.26 -6.27
C LEU A 143 -17.34 -10.98 -6.65
N LEU A 144 -18.03 -9.83 -6.71
CA LEU A 144 -17.37 -8.54 -6.93
C LEU A 144 -16.40 -8.18 -5.80
N ILE A 145 -16.75 -8.49 -4.54
CA ILE A 145 -15.87 -8.32 -3.39
C ILE A 145 -14.60 -9.18 -3.55
N VAL A 146 -14.75 -10.45 -3.92
CA VAL A 146 -13.61 -11.35 -4.20
C VAL A 146 -12.75 -10.82 -5.34
N TYR A 147 -13.37 -10.30 -6.41
CA TYR A 147 -12.66 -9.70 -7.53
C TYR A 147 -11.80 -8.51 -7.11
N ILE A 148 -12.37 -7.56 -6.38
CA ILE A 148 -11.65 -6.37 -5.89
C ILE A 148 -10.52 -6.80 -4.95
N ALA A 149 -10.76 -7.78 -4.07
CA ALA A 149 -9.76 -8.30 -3.16
C ALA A 149 -8.57 -8.92 -3.91
N ALA A 150 -8.84 -9.80 -4.88
CA ALA A 150 -7.81 -10.45 -5.69
C ALA A 150 -7.02 -9.44 -6.55
N LEU A 151 -7.71 -8.49 -7.20
CA LEU A 151 -7.07 -7.39 -7.92
C LEU A 151 -6.16 -6.57 -7.00
N SER A 152 -6.61 -6.31 -5.77
CA SER A 152 -5.87 -5.47 -4.82
C SER A 152 -4.53 -6.08 -4.40
N ILE A 153 -4.30 -7.38 -4.58
CA ILE A 153 -2.98 -7.99 -4.39
C ILE A 153 -1.97 -7.33 -5.33
N GLY A 154 -2.37 -7.08 -6.59
CA GLY A 154 -1.58 -6.35 -7.57
C GLY A 154 -1.42 -4.85 -7.30
N ASN A 155 -2.02 -4.30 -6.24
CA ASN A 155 -1.78 -2.93 -5.78
C ASN A 155 -1.05 -2.91 -4.44
N HIS A 156 -1.71 -3.36 -3.36
CA HIS A 156 -1.13 -3.40 -2.03
C HIS A 156 -1.94 -4.33 -1.10
N LEU A 157 -1.25 -5.21 -0.36
CA LEU A 157 -1.87 -6.22 0.51
C LEU A 157 -2.70 -5.64 1.68
N LEU A 158 -2.47 -4.37 2.04
CA LEU A 158 -3.30 -3.65 3.03
C LEU A 158 -4.80 -3.76 2.72
N ALA A 159 -5.17 -3.80 1.44
CA ALA A 159 -6.57 -3.94 1.04
C ALA A 159 -7.23 -5.23 1.58
N LEU A 160 -6.46 -6.31 1.78
CA LEU A 160 -6.99 -7.58 2.29
C LEU A 160 -7.30 -7.55 3.80
N LEU A 161 -6.88 -6.51 4.52
CA LEU A 161 -7.16 -6.37 5.96
C LEU A 161 -8.66 -6.18 6.26
N VAL A 162 -9.47 -5.82 5.26
CA VAL A 162 -10.93 -5.75 5.43
C VAL A 162 -11.59 -7.13 5.56
N GLY A 163 -10.94 -8.20 5.11
CA GLY A 163 -11.50 -9.55 5.09
C GLY A 163 -12.03 -10.04 6.43
N PRO A 164 -11.21 -10.07 7.50
CA PRO A 164 -11.68 -10.49 8.81
C PRO A 164 -12.86 -9.65 9.32
N ALA A 165 -12.86 -8.33 9.07
CA ALA A 165 -13.95 -7.45 9.45
C ALA A 165 -15.24 -7.76 8.68
N LEU A 166 -15.13 -8.02 7.36
CA LEU A 166 -16.23 -8.43 6.51
C LEU A 166 -16.78 -9.81 6.93
N SER A 167 -15.92 -10.79 7.17
CA SER A 167 -16.32 -12.12 7.63
C SER A 167 -17.03 -12.08 8.98
N LEU A 168 -16.59 -11.22 9.92
CA LEU A 168 -17.27 -11.00 11.20
C LEU A 168 -18.63 -10.33 11.02
N PHE A 169 -18.71 -9.30 10.16
CA PHE A 169 -19.97 -8.65 9.80
C PHE A 169 -20.98 -9.64 9.21
N MET A 170 -20.54 -10.46 8.26
CA MET A 170 -21.39 -11.50 7.64
C MET A 170 -21.80 -12.54 8.68
N LEU A 171 -20.86 -13.05 9.48
CA LEU A 171 -21.13 -14.02 10.55
C LEU A 171 -22.22 -13.53 11.51
N TYR A 172 -22.11 -12.28 11.96
CA TYR A 172 -23.13 -11.68 12.82
C TYR A 172 -24.47 -11.55 12.10
N THR A 173 -24.45 -11.07 10.85
CA THR A 173 -25.67 -10.89 10.04
C THR A 173 -26.43 -12.21 9.84
N LEU A 174 -25.73 -13.30 9.50
CA LEU A 174 -26.33 -14.62 9.29
C LEU A 174 -26.91 -15.22 10.57
N ARG A 175 -26.32 -14.90 11.73
CA ARG A 175 -26.84 -15.33 13.04
C ARG A 175 -28.04 -14.50 13.50
N ALA A 176 -27.99 -13.18 13.31
CA ALA A 176 -29.01 -12.26 13.79
C ALA A 176 -30.25 -12.24 12.89
N LEU A 177 -30.06 -12.42 11.58
CA LEU A 177 -31.10 -12.35 10.56
C LEU A 177 -31.06 -13.60 9.66
N PRO A 178 -31.26 -14.82 10.20
CA PRO A 178 -31.21 -16.04 9.41
C PRO A 178 -32.30 -16.03 8.32
N ALA A 179 -31.99 -16.57 7.13
CA ALA A 179 -33.00 -16.75 6.08
C ALA A 179 -34.16 -17.64 6.58
N ALA A 180 -35.38 -17.33 6.13
CA ALA A 180 -36.60 -18.02 6.56
C ALA A 180 -36.61 -19.47 6.06
N ASP A 181 -36.24 -19.68 4.80
CA ASP A 181 -36.07 -21.01 4.21
C ASP A 181 -34.78 -21.68 4.74
N PRO A 182 -34.86 -22.89 5.32
CA PRO A 182 -33.70 -23.64 5.75
C PRO A 182 -32.67 -23.92 4.65
N ALA A 183 -33.11 -24.13 3.39
CA ALA A 183 -32.20 -24.40 2.29
C ALA A 183 -31.39 -23.15 1.93
N GLU A 184 -32.06 -22.01 1.72
CA GLU A 184 -31.41 -20.71 1.52
C GLU A 184 -30.45 -20.36 2.65
N ARG A 185 -30.86 -20.61 3.91
CA ARG A 185 -29.99 -20.39 5.07
C ARG A 185 -28.69 -21.18 4.97
N GLN A 186 -28.77 -22.47 4.64
CA GLN A 186 -27.56 -23.29 4.49
C GLN A 186 -26.69 -22.79 3.32
N MET A 187 -27.29 -22.33 2.22
CA MET A 187 -26.57 -21.77 1.08
C MET A 187 -25.79 -20.52 1.49
N GLU A 188 -26.40 -19.58 2.21
CA GLU A 188 -25.73 -18.35 2.68
C GLU A 188 -24.54 -18.65 3.62
N TRP A 189 -24.67 -19.67 4.49
CA TRP A 189 -23.56 -20.13 5.34
C TRP A 189 -22.42 -20.75 4.53
N ALA A 190 -22.75 -21.52 3.50
CA ALA A 190 -21.75 -22.09 2.59
C ALA A 190 -21.02 -20.99 1.79
N GLU A 191 -21.75 -19.98 1.30
CA GLU A 191 -21.18 -18.81 0.62
C GLU A 191 -20.24 -18.01 1.52
N TRP A 192 -20.63 -17.75 2.77
CA TRP A 192 -19.77 -17.11 3.77
C TRP A 192 -18.50 -17.92 4.05
N GLY A 193 -18.64 -19.25 4.19
CA GLY A 193 -17.51 -20.15 4.41
C GLY A 193 -16.53 -20.13 3.24
N ALA A 194 -17.05 -20.25 2.02
CA ALA A 194 -16.26 -20.19 0.80
C ALA A 194 -15.56 -18.83 0.63
N LEU A 195 -16.25 -17.71 0.84
CA LEU A 195 -15.65 -16.36 0.78
C LEU A 195 -14.52 -16.22 1.79
N THR A 196 -14.74 -16.64 3.04
CA THR A 196 -13.75 -16.55 4.11
C THR A 196 -12.52 -17.41 3.79
N ALA A 197 -12.72 -18.62 3.27
CA ALA A 197 -11.64 -19.51 2.86
C ALA A 197 -10.83 -18.96 1.68
N VAL A 198 -11.50 -18.43 0.64
CA VAL A 198 -10.84 -17.73 -0.47
C VAL A 198 -10.01 -16.56 0.06
N TRP A 199 -10.55 -15.78 0.98
CA TRP A 199 -9.83 -14.65 1.57
C TRP A 199 -8.56 -15.05 2.31
N ILE A 200 -8.63 -16.14 3.08
CA ILE A 200 -7.47 -16.70 3.77
C ILE A 200 -6.41 -17.15 2.76
N VAL A 201 -6.80 -17.79 1.66
CA VAL A 201 -5.87 -18.17 0.58
C VAL A 201 -5.24 -16.94 -0.07
N LEU A 202 -6.00 -15.89 -0.37
CA LEU A 202 -5.46 -14.64 -0.92
C LEU A 202 -4.41 -14.02 0.00
N VAL A 203 -4.69 -13.96 1.30
CA VAL A 203 -3.72 -13.48 2.31
C VAL A 203 -2.51 -14.40 2.39
N ALA A 204 -2.71 -15.72 2.41
CA ALA A 204 -1.63 -16.70 2.50
C ALA A 204 -0.66 -16.63 1.31
N VAL A 205 -1.20 -16.48 0.10
CA VAL A 205 -0.42 -16.27 -1.13
C VAL A 205 0.35 -14.96 -1.05
N GLY A 206 -0.30 -13.85 -0.68
CA GLY A 206 0.35 -12.55 -0.55
C GLY A 206 1.44 -12.49 0.53
N LEU A 207 1.32 -13.28 1.59
CA LEU A 207 2.33 -13.42 2.65
C LEU A 207 3.44 -14.42 2.30
N GLY A 208 3.32 -15.19 1.21
CA GLY A 208 4.28 -16.24 0.87
C GLY A 208 4.38 -17.37 1.90
N SER A 209 3.36 -17.58 2.74
CA SER A 209 3.41 -18.52 3.87
C SER A 209 2.90 -19.90 3.48
N THR A 210 3.82 -20.86 3.26
CA THR A 210 3.48 -22.24 2.90
C THR A 210 2.49 -22.91 3.87
N PRO A 211 2.64 -22.80 5.21
CA PRO A 211 1.66 -23.38 6.14
C PRO A 211 0.26 -22.77 5.98
N LEU A 212 0.16 -21.46 5.79
CA LEU A 212 -1.12 -20.79 5.58
C LEU A 212 -1.74 -21.17 4.22
N ILE A 213 -0.93 -21.39 3.19
CA ILE A 213 -1.41 -21.83 1.87
C ILE A 213 -2.00 -23.24 1.98
N ILE A 214 -1.32 -24.16 2.67
CA ILE A 214 -1.82 -25.53 2.87
C ILE A 214 -3.11 -25.52 3.70
N ALA A 215 -3.10 -24.82 4.85
CA ALA A 215 -4.27 -24.75 5.73
C ALA A 215 -5.46 -24.05 5.05
N GLY A 216 -5.22 -22.92 4.38
CA GLY A 216 -6.23 -22.19 3.63
C GLY A 216 -6.78 -22.98 2.45
N GLY A 217 -5.92 -23.71 1.73
CA GLY A 217 -6.32 -24.58 0.62
C GLY A 217 -7.18 -25.77 1.08
N ALA A 218 -6.82 -26.40 2.20
CA ALA A 218 -7.63 -27.47 2.79
C ALA A 218 -9.00 -26.96 3.27
N LEU A 219 -9.03 -25.79 3.92
CA LEU A 219 -10.28 -25.14 4.33
C LEU A 219 -11.15 -24.80 3.12
N LEU A 220 -10.56 -24.25 2.05
CA LEU A 220 -11.28 -23.94 0.82
C LEU A 220 -11.86 -25.20 0.17
N ALA A 221 -11.10 -26.29 0.10
CA ALA A 221 -11.59 -27.56 -0.40
C ALA A 221 -12.79 -28.07 0.42
N ALA A 222 -12.71 -28.01 1.76
CA ALA A 222 -13.82 -28.38 2.64
C ALA A 222 -15.06 -27.50 2.41
N CYS A 223 -14.88 -26.18 2.29
CA CYS A 223 -15.98 -25.26 2.00
C CYS A 223 -16.59 -25.48 0.61
N VAL A 224 -15.80 -25.85 -0.41
CA VAL A 224 -16.29 -26.20 -1.74
C VAL A 224 -17.14 -27.47 -1.67
N VAL A 225 -16.65 -28.52 -1.01
CA VAL A 225 -17.41 -29.77 -0.81
C VAL A 225 -18.73 -29.49 -0.08
N TRP A 226 -18.69 -28.70 1.00
CA TRP A 226 -19.90 -28.32 1.73
C TRP A 226 -20.87 -27.52 0.85
N SER A 227 -20.37 -26.57 0.06
CA SER A 227 -21.20 -25.79 -0.87
C SER A 227 -21.87 -26.67 -1.92
N VAL A 228 -21.18 -27.71 -2.42
CA VAL A 228 -21.75 -28.69 -3.35
C VAL A 228 -22.85 -29.51 -2.67
N MET A 229 -22.62 -29.99 -1.45
CA MET A 229 -23.61 -30.79 -0.69
C MET A 229 -24.91 -30.03 -0.41
N VAL A 230 -24.82 -28.70 -0.26
CA VAL A 230 -25.95 -27.80 0.02
C VAL A 230 -26.58 -27.25 -1.28
N GLY A 231 -26.00 -27.51 -2.45
CA GLY A 231 -26.52 -27.06 -3.74
C GLY A 231 -26.05 -25.67 -4.19
N SER A 232 -25.15 -25.01 -3.45
CA SER A 232 -24.53 -23.72 -3.81
C SER A 232 -23.17 -23.89 -4.50
N TRP A 233 -23.02 -24.87 -5.39
CA TRP A 233 -21.74 -25.19 -6.03
C TRP A 233 -21.20 -24.07 -6.94
N ALA A 234 -22.09 -23.28 -7.54
CA ALA A 234 -21.72 -22.23 -8.50
C ALA A 234 -20.89 -21.12 -7.84
N PHE A 235 -21.24 -20.74 -6.60
CA PHE A 235 -20.57 -19.66 -5.90
C PHE A 235 -19.06 -19.89 -5.68
N PRO A 236 -18.60 -20.98 -5.02
CA PRO A 236 -17.17 -21.18 -4.78
C PRO A 236 -16.38 -21.38 -6.08
N VAL A 237 -16.95 -22.04 -7.09
CA VAL A 237 -16.30 -22.20 -8.39
C VAL A 237 -16.09 -20.84 -9.05
N MET A 238 -17.12 -20.00 -9.08
CA MET A 238 -17.02 -18.64 -9.63
C MET A 238 -16.09 -17.75 -8.80
N ALA A 239 -16.11 -17.87 -7.48
CA ALA A 239 -15.23 -17.11 -6.59
C ALA A 239 -13.75 -17.45 -6.85
N ILE A 240 -13.42 -18.74 -7.00
CA ILE A 240 -12.07 -19.19 -7.36
C ILE A 240 -11.69 -18.67 -8.76
N GLY A 241 -12.57 -18.83 -9.76
CA GLY A 241 -12.31 -18.35 -11.12
C GLY A 241 -12.07 -16.84 -11.17
N ILE A 242 -12.91 -16.05 -10.51
CA ILE A 242 -12.78 -14.60 -10.43
C ILE A 242 -11.53 -14.17 -9.65
N ALA A 243 -11.16 -14.91 -8.59
CA ALA A 243 -9.91 -14.66 -7.88
C ALA A 243 -8.69 -14.89 -8.79
N VAL A 244 -8.70 -15.96 -9.60
CA VAL A 244 -7.64 -16.23 -10.59
C VAL A 244 -7.58 -15.11 -11.63
N VAL A 245 -8.72 -14.65 -12.14
CA VAL A 245 -8.77 -13.50 -13.06
C VAL A 245 -8.20 -12.24 -12.40
N GLY A 246 -8.52 -11.95 -11.14
CA GLY A 246 -7.94 -10.82 -10.41
C GLY A 246 -6.42 -10.93 -10.24
N ILE A 247 -5.92 -12.12 -9.86
CA ILE A 247 -4.48 -12.38 -9.69
C ILE A 247 -3.73 -12.34 -11.02
N SER A 248 -4.39 -12.61 -12.15
CA SER A 248 -3.77 -12.60 -13.48
C SER A 248 -3.11 -11.27 -13.84
N ILE A 249 -3.43 -10.17 -13.14
CA ILE A 249 -2.75 -8.88 -13.27
C ILE A 249 -1.23 -8.97 -13.03
N TYR A 250 -0.75 -9.97 -12.28
CA TYR A 250 0.68 -10.24 -12.08
C TYR A 250 1.39 -10.71 -13.35
N ALA A 251 0.68 -11.17 -14.37
CA ALA A 251 1.25 -11.45 -15.69
C ALA A 251 1.91 -10.20 -16.29
N PHE A 252 1.45 -9.00 -15.92
CA PHE A 252 2.11 -7.74 -16.29
C PHE A 252 3.58 -7.72 -15.89
N LEU A 253 3.93 -8.19 -14.69
CA LEU A 253 5.32 -8.20 -14.22
C LEU A 253 6.18 -9.09 -15.09
N TYR A 254 5.71 -10.32 -15.35
CA TYR A 254 6.41 -11.30 -16.18
C TYR A 254 6.63 -10.80 -17.61
N ILE A 255 5.55 -10.32 -18.24
CA ILE A 255 5.58 -9.83 -19.63
C ILE A 255 6.44 -8.58 -19.74
N ARG A 256 6.26 -7.60 -18.84
CA ARG A 256 7.01 -6.34 -18.92
C ARG A 256 8.48 -6.58 -18.60
N SER A 257 8.81 -7.36 -17.58
CA SER A 257 10.21 -7.65 -17.25
C SER A 257 10.97 -8.30 -18.41
N GLY A 258 10.34 -9.25 -19.13
CA GLY A 258 10.91 -9.86 -20.33
C GLY A 258 11.06 -8.93 -21.54
N LEU A 259 10.50 -7.71 -21.50
CA LEU A 259 10.73 -6.64 -22.49
C LEU A 259 11.82 -5.65 -22.03
N HIS A 260 12.48 -5.94 -20.91
CA HIS A 260 13.59 -5.16 -20.33
C HIS A 260 13.32 -3.64 -20.23
N PRO A 261 12.28 -3.20 -19.51
CA PRO A 261 11.97 -1.80 -19.33
C PRO A 261 13.09 -1.11 -18.54
N ILE A 262 13.20 0.22 -18.71
CA ILE A 262 14.23 1.04 -18.05
C ILE A 262 14.21 0.88 -16.53
N LEU A 263 13.01 0.78 -15.95
CA LEU A 263 12.78 0.46 -14.55
C LEU A 263 12.26 -0.98 -14.47
N ASN A 264 13.08 -1.90 -13.97
CA ASN A 264 12.79 -3.34 -13.89
C ASN A 264 13.32 -3.92 -12.55
N GLU A 265 12.73 -3.50 -11.43
CA GLU A 265 13.17 -3.99 -10.13
C GLU A 265 12.81 -5.47 -9.90
N ALA A 266 13.69 -6.19 -9.19
CA ALA A 266 13.60 -7.63 -8.91
C ALA A 266 13.51 -8.57 -10.13
N ASP A 267 13.54 -8.03 -11.35
CA ASP A 267 13.65 -8.74 -12.61
C ASP A 267 12.79 -10.02 -12.72
N PRO A 268 11.44 -9.91 -12.62
CA PRO A 268 10.53 -11.06 -12.68
C PRO A 268 10.35 -11.67 -14.09
N GLU A 269 11.39 -11.71 -14.92
CA GLU A 269 11.38 -12.27 -16.28
C GLU A 269 11.32 -13.80 -16.32
N THR A 270 11.67 -14.47 -15.21
CA THR A 270 11.56 -15.92 -15.07
C THR A 270 10.45 -16.31 -14.10
N TRP A 271 9.87 -17.50 -14.25
CA TRP A 271 8.85 -18.01 -13.33
C TRP A 271 9.33 -18.04 -11.87
N ARG A 272 10.61 -18.37 -11.66
CA ARG A 272 11.22 -18.38 -10.32
C ARG A 272 11.25 -16.97 -9.72
N ASN A 273 11.71 -15.97 -10.48
CA ASN A 273 11.79 -14.59 -10.00
C ASN A 273 10.38 -13.99 -9.78
N LEU A 274 9.44 -14.28 -10.68
CA LEU A 274 8.04 -13.87 -10.51
C LEU A 274 7.45 -14.42 -9.21
N LEU A 275 7.64 -15.73 -8.94
CA LEU A 275 7.19 -16.33 -7.69
C LEU A 275 7.89 -15.71 -6.48
N ALA A 276 9.17 -15.39 -6.57
CA ALA A 276 9.91 -14.71 -5.49
C ALA A 276 9.33 -13.31 -5.18
N VAL A 277 8.94 -12.55 -6.21
CA VAL A 277 8.24 -11.25 -6.09
C VAL A 277 6.84 -11.40 -5.47
N ILE A 278 6.04 -12.36 -5.96
CA ILE A 278 4.69 -12.61 -5.44
C ILE A 278 4.75 -13.04 -3.97
N ARG A 279 5.70 -13.93 -3.62
CA ARG A 279 5.92 -14.43 -2.26
C ARG A 279 6.69 -13.46 -1.37
N ARG A 280 7.12 -12.32 -1.91
CA ARG A 280 7.80 -11.27 -1.14
C ARG A 280 9.09 -11.76 -0.48
N GLU A 281 9.80 -12.69 -1.11
CA GLU A 281 11.04 -13.30 -0.57
C GLU A 281 12.12 -12.25 -0.28
N GLN A 282 12.10 -11.12 -1.00
CA GLN A 282 13.01 -9.99 -0.81
C GLN A 282 12.93 -9.37 0.59
N PHE A 283 11.80 -9.52 1.26
CA PHE A 283 11.59 -8.96 2.59
C PHE A 283 11.93 -9.93 3.73
N GLY A 284 12.16 -11.21 3.42
CA GLY A 284 12.29 -12.30 4.38
C GLY A 284 10.98 -12.63 5.12
N SER A 285 10.93 -13.80 5.73
CA SER A 285 9.87 -14.18 6.66
C SER A 285 10.31 -13.87 8.09
N ARG A 286 9.59 -12.97 8.77
CA ARG A 286 9.74 -12.76 10.22
C ARG A 286 8.47 -13.21 10.93
N GLY A 287 8.61 -14.07 11.92
CA GLY A 287 7.55 -14.47 12.82
C GLY A 287 7.06 -13.30 13.67
N LEU A 288 5.84 -13.43 14.21
CA LEU A 288 5.23 -12.43 15.10
C LEU A 288 6.10 -12.16 16.34
N LEU A 289 6.77 -13.20 16.84
CA LEU A 289 7.59 -13.17 18.04
C LEU A 289 9.06 -12.86 17.74
N ASP A 290 9.43 -12.58 16.49
CA ASP A 290 10.80 -12.23 16.15
C ASP A 290 11.10 -10.79 16.54
N ASN A 291 12.32 -10.57 17.02
CA ASN A 291 12.83 -9.25 17.29
C ASN A 291 13.06 -8.50 15.97
N PRO A 292 12.42 -7.33 15.78
CA PRO A 292 12.52 -6.56 14.55
C PRO A 292 13.91 -5.93 14.34
N MET A 293 14.69 -5.75 15.41
CA MET A 293 15.99 -5.07 15.39
C MET A 293 17.17 -6.04 15.31
N VAL A 294 17.03 -7.23 15.90
CA VAL A 294 18.11 -8.22 16.01
C VAL A 294 17.64 -9.56 15.43
N PRO A 295 18.06 -9.90 14.20
CA PRO A 295 17.70 -11.15 13.56
C PRO A 295 18.00 -12.37 14.45
N GLY A 296 17.10 -13.34 14.49
CA GLY A 296 17.26 -14.60 15.24
C GLY A 296 17.03 -14.49 16.75
N SER A 297 16.75 -13.31 17.29
CA SER A 297 16.40 -13.15 18.71
C SER A 297 14.89 -13.01 18.92
N PRO A 298 14.34 -13.49 20.05
CA PRO A 298 12.94 -13.30 20.36
C PRO A 298 12.64 -11.84 20.70
N ARG A 299 11.42 -11.41 20.41
CA ARG A 299 10.92 -10.08 20.73
C ARG A 299 10.82 -9.94 22.26
N THR A 300 11.41 -8.88 22.79
CA THR A 300 11.37 -8.57 24.23
C THR A 300 10.13 -7.75 24.59
N LEU A 301 9.72 -7.80 25.87
CA LEU A 301 8.65 -6.95 26.41
C LEU A 301 8.92 -5.45 26.18
N THR A 302 10.20 -5.04 26.22
CA THR A 302 10.61 -3.66 25.91
C THR A 302 10.25 -3.26 24.50
N VAL A 303 10.51 -4.12 23.51
CA VAL A 303 10.17 -3.86 22.10
C VAL A 303 8.65 -3.79 21.91
N PHE A 304 7.90 -4.67 22.58
CA PHE A 304 6.43 -4.60 22.58
C PHE A 304 5.92 -3.27 23.16
N GLY A 305 6.42 -2.87 24.33
CA GLY A 305 6.07 -1.59 24.95
C GLY A 305 6.39 -0.40 24.06
N GLN A 306 7.53 -0.44 23.39
CA GLN A 306 7.97 0.56 22.41
C GLN A 306 7.06 0.64 21.17
N GLN A 307 6.65 -0.50 20.60
CA GLN A 307 5.68 -0.54 19.49
C GLN A 307 4.32 0.02 19.90
N PHE A 308 3.89 -0.30 21.12
CA PHE A 308 2.68 0.21 21.72
C PHE A 308 2.75 1.72 21.92
N LEU A 309 3.85 2.27 22.46
CA LEU A 309 4.05 3.72 22.59
C LEU A 309 4.05 4.42 21.23
N ASN A 310 4.72 3.84 20.23
CA ASN A 310 4.65 4.37 18.88
C ASN A 310 3.18 4.42 18.40
N TYR A 311 2.32 3.47 18.77
CA TYR A 311 0.93 3.46 18.29
C TYR A 311 0.22 4.75 18.69
N PHE A 312 0.30 5.10 19.97
CA PHE A 312 -0.30 6.33 20.48
C PHE A 312 0.36 7.58 19.91
N GLN A 313 1.67 7.55 19.65
CA GLN A 313 2.35 8.63 18.96
C GLN A 313 1.76 8.86 17.56
N TYR A 314 1.66 7.84 16.72
CA TYR A 314 1.06 7.96 15.39
C TYR A 314 -0.44 8.28 15.44
N CYS A 315 -1.17 7.75 16.43
CA CYS A 315 -2.57 8.09 16.68
C CYS A 315 -2.73 9.59 16.99
N SER A 316 -1.85 10.14 17.83
CA SER A 316 -1.87 11.57 18.18
C SER A 316 -1.60 12.49 17.00
N TRP A 317 -0.86 12.01 16.00
CA TRP A 317 -0.55 12.78 14.80
C TRP A 317 -1.73 12.96 13.86
N GLN A 318 -2.74 12.08 13.91
CA GLN A 318 -3.79 12.05 12.91
C GLN A 318 -4.59 13.35 12.83
N TRP A 319 -4.75 14.06 13.96
CA TRP A 319 -5.66 15.20 14.04
C TRP A 319 -4.97 16.53 14.33
N GLY A 320 -3.68 16.51 14.70
CA GLY A 320 -3.01 17.70 15.22
C GLY A 320 -1.48 17.66 15.15
N ARG A 321 -0.88 16.96 14.16
CA ARG A 321 0.59 16.77 14.07
C ARG A 321 1.42 18.07 14.10
N ALA A 322 0.85 19.19 13.64
CA ALA A 322 1.54 20.48 13.65
C ALA A 322 1.54 21.18 15.03
N LEU A 323 0.72 20.70 15.97
CA LEU A 323 0.62 21.27 17.31
C LEU A 323 1.78 20.81 18.21
N PRO A 324 2.13 21.58 19.25
CA PRO A 324 2.99 21.10 20.33
C PRO A 324 2.40 19.84 20.99
N PHE A 325 3.26 19.07 21.67
CA PHE A 325 2.90 17.75 22.19
C PHE A 325 1.60 17.73 23.01
N VAL A 326 1.45 18.63 23.99
CA VAL A 326 0.29 18.64 24.89
C VAL A 326 -1.02 18.95 24.14
N PRO A 327 -1.15 20.05 23.38
CA PRO A 327 -2.35 20.28 22.56
C PRO A 327 -2.64 19.19 21.54
N MET A 328 -1.61 18.61 20.90
CA MET A 328 -1.78 17.50 19.96
C MET A 328 -2.44 16.28 20.61
N VAL A 329 -2.00 15.92 21.81
CA VAL A 329 -2.59 14.81 22.59
C VAL A 329 -4.03 15.14 23.00
N ILE A 330 -4.32 16.37 23.44
CA ILE A 330 -5.68 16.79 23.80
C ILE A 330 -6.63 16.63 22.61
N VAL A 331 -6.24 17.13 21.43
CA VAL A 331 -7.04 16.98 20.20
C VAL A 331 -7.25 15.50 19.86
N ALA A 332 -6.20 14.68 19.96
CA ALA A 332 -6.31 13.25 19.73
C ALA A 332 -7.30 12.56 20.68
N LEU A 333 -7.28 12.92 21.98
CA LEU A 333 -8.22 12.40 22.97
C LEU A 333 -9.67 12.79 22.66
N VAL A 334 -9.91 14.01 22.17
CA VAL A 334 -11.24 14.44 21.71
C VAL A 334 -11.74 13.53 20.58
N PHE A 335 -10.93 13.30 19.54
CA PHE A 335 -11.33 12.45 18.42
C PHE A 335 -11.46 10.97 18.79
N VAL A 336 -10.62 10.46 19.69
CA VAL A 336 -10.75 9.10 20.23
C VAL A 336 -12.04 8.96 21.04
N THR A 337 -12.39 9.97 21.84
CA THR A 337 -13.65 10.00 22.59
C THR A 337 -14.85 10.02 21.64
N LEU A 338 -14.85 10.90 20.63
CA LEU A 338 -15.91 10.96 19.61
C LEU A 338 -16.02 9.65 18.84
N GLY A 339 -14.90 9.04 18.47
CA GLY A 339 -14.88 7.72 17.82
C GLY A 339 -15.45 6.61 18.71
N SER A 340 -15.16 6.64 20.01
CA SER A 340 -15.65 5.66 20.99
C SER A 340 -17.16 5.81 21.24
N LEU A 341 -17.64 7.05 21.37
CA LEU A 341 -19.07 7.37 21.46
C LEU A 341 -19.80 6.99 20.16
N GLY A 342 -19.22 7.27 19.00
CA GLY A 342 -19.75 6.88 17.69
C GLY A 342 -19.80 5.36 17.51
N PHE A 343 -18.81 4.63 18.01
CA PHE A 343 -18.81 3.16 18.02
C PHE A 343 -19.93 2.61 18.90
N GLU A 344 -20.10 3.15 20.12
CA GLU A 344 -21.18 2.75 21.02
C GLU A 344 -22.56 3.06 20.44
N PHE A 345 -22.73 4.23 19.81
CA PHE A 345 -23.93 4.58 19.05
C PHE A 345 -24.21 3.56 17.93
N THR A 346 -23.18 3.24 17.14
CA THR A 346 -23.27 2.25 16.06
C THR A 346 -23.68 0.89 16.61
N ARG A 347 -23.06 0.43 17.70
CA ARG A 347 -23.34 -0.87 18.33
C ARG A 347 -24.78 -0.99 18.82
N ARG A 348 -25.34 0.08 19.42
CA ARG A 348 -26.74 0.10 19.87
C ARG A 348 -27.73 0.10 18.71
N ARG A 349 -27.37 0.74 17.59
CA ARG A 349 -28.24 0.90 16.44
C ARG A 349 -28.19 -0.29 15.48
N ASP A 350 -26.98 -0.73 15.15
CA ASP A 350 -26.70 -1.80 14.19
C ASP A 350 -25.39 -2.50 14.59
N ALA A 351 -25.52 -3.53 15.42
CA ALA A 351 -24.38 -4.30 15.89
C ALA A 351 -23.60 -4.96 14.75
N GLY A 352 -24.23 -5.28 13.61
CA GLY A 352 -23.52 -5.77 12.43
C GLY A 352 -22.52 -4.76 11.93
N LEU A 353 -22.95 -3.52 11.67
CA LEU A 353 -22.06 -2.43 11.27
C LEU A 353 -20.99 -2.14 12.32
N ALA A 354 -21.29 -2.32 13.60
CA ALA A 354 -20.27 -2.22 14.64
C ALA A 354 -19.20 -3.31 14.53
N TYR A 355 -19.55 -4.57 14.21
CA TYR A 355 -18.55 -5.62 13.92
C TYR A 355 -17.72 -5.29 12.68
N LEU A 356 -18.33 -4.73 11.63
CA LEU A 356 -17.61 -4.31 10.43
C LEU A 356 -16.59 -3.21 10.74
N LEU A 357 -17.04 -2.09 11.32
CA LEU A 357 -16.20 -0.92 11.56
C LEU A 357 -15.20 -1.16 12.69
N GLY A 358 -15.62 -1.81 13.78
CA GLY A 358 -14.76 -2.17 14.90
C GLY A 358 -13.75 -3.24 14.54
N GLY A 359 -14.16 -4.26 13.79
CA GLY A 359 -13.26 -5.30 13.25
C GLY A 359 -12.24 -4.68 12.29
N LEU A 360 -12.67 -3.78 11.41
CA LEU A 360 -11.77 -3.08 10.50
C LEU A 360 -10.76 -2.23 11.30
N TRP A 361 -11.24 -1.40 12.23
CA TRP A 361 -10.38 -0.61 13.11
C TRP A 361 -9.37 -1.50 13.83
N LEU A 362 -9.80 -2.60 14.44
CA LEU A 362 -8.92 -3.52 15.18
C LEU A 362 -7.83 -4.09 14.28
N VAL A 363 -8.19 -4.58 13.09
CA VAL A 363 -7.24 -5.21 12.17
C VAL A 363 -6.28 -4.17 11.57
N THR A 364 -6.76 -2.99 11.18
CA THR A 364 -5.92 -1.95 10.55
C THR A 364 -5.13 -1.09 11.54
N SER A 365 -5.47 -1.12 12.82
CA SER A 365 -4.78 -0.36 13.87
C SER A 365 -3.89 -1.27 14.75
N VAL A 366 -4.45 -1.85 15.80
CA VAL A 366 -3.74 -2.65 16.80
C VAL A 366 -3.20 -3.94 16.18
N GLY A 367 -4.00 -4.64 15.37
CA GLY A 367 -3.63 -5.89 14.71
C GLY A 367 -2.47 -5.72 13.73
N LEU A 368 -2.56 -4.73 12.84
CA LEU A 368 -1.47 -4.45 11.89
C LEU A 368 -0.18 -4.05 12.62
N ARG A 369 -0.27 -3.33 13.75
CA ARG A 369 0.91 -2.89 14.49
C ARG A 369 1.53 -3.96 15.37
N SER A 370 0.74 -4.86 15.94
CA SER A 370 1.27 -6.02 16.67
C SER A 370 1.98 -6.99 15.71
N ILE A 371 1.44 -7.15 14.49
CA ILE A 371 1.97 -8.01 13.43
C ILE A 371 3.12 -7.36 12.65
N SER A 372 3.13 -6.02 12.48
CA SER A 372 4.20 -5.33 11.75
C SER A 372 5.53 -5.44 12.50
N THR A 373 6.36 -6.35 12.02
CA THR A 373 7.73 -6.66 12.48
C THR A 373 8.77 -5.65 11.96
N ARG A 374 8.35 -4.54 11.35
CA ARG A 374 9.26 -3.46 10.95
C ARG A 374 9.16 -2.32 11.95
N TYR A 375 10.02 -2.40 12.96
CA TYR A 375 10.33 -1.27 13.80
C TYR A 375 11.18 -0.30 12.98
N ALA A 376 10.56 0.63 12.25
CA ALA A 376 11.27 1.84 11.86
C ALA A 376 11.34 2.68 13.14
N SER A 377 12.47 2.60 13.86
CA SER A 377 12.73 3.52 14.96
C SER A 377 12.74 4.93 14.39
N ALA A 378 11.60 5.61 14.49
CA ALA A 378 11.58 7.06 14.63
C ALA A 378 12.15 7.41 16.01
N THR A 379 13.35 6.92 16.33
CA THR A 379 14.18 7.58 17.32
C THR A 379 14.53 8.92 16.71
N THR A 380 14.02 9.94 17.36
CA THR A 380 14.14 11.38 17.17
C THR A 380 15.58 11.92 17.06
N SER A 381 16.60 11.09 16.79
CA SER A 381 18.00 11.49 16.61
C SER A 381 18.44 11.62 15.15
N SER A 382 17.91 10.83 14.21
CA SER A 382 18.36 10.88 12.81
C SER A 382 17.70 11.98 11.97
N TRP A 383 16.42 12.26 12.22
CA TRP A 383 15.67 13.33 11.52
C TRP A 383 15.93 14.73 12.08
N SER A 384 16.34 14.83 13.35
CA SER A 384 16.77 16.09 13.97
C SER A 384 18.18 16.49 13.53
N ALA A 385 19.08 15.51 13.33
CA ALA A 385 20.42 15.73 12.78
C ALA A 385 20.40 16.32 11.35
N PHE A 386 19.39 15.97 10.55
CA PHE A 386 19.22 16.56 9.23
C PHE A 386 18.73 18.03 9.27
N ARG A 387 18.09 18.46 10.37
CA ARG A 387 17.67 19.87 10.57
C ARG A 387 18.70 20.72 11.29
N SER A 388 19.59 20.13 12.09
CA SER A 388 20.51 20.87 12.95
C SER A 388 21.88 21.19 12.31
N GLY A 389 22.11 20.83 11.05
CA GLY A 389 23.36 21.15 10.35
C GLY A 389 24.63 20.52 10.95
N ALA A 390 24.48 19.57 11.89
CA ALA A 390 25.58 18.88 12.52
C ALA A 390 25.95 17.63 11.71
N CYS A 391 26.76 17.80 10.66
CA CYS A 391 27.43 16.70 10.00
C CYS A 391 28.56 16.17 10.90
N SER A 392 28.29 15.12 11.66
CA SER A 392 29.30 14.13 12.03
C SER A 392 28.74 12.76 11.64
N ALA A 393 29.26 12.22 10.56
CA ALA A 393 28.80 10.96 9.97
C ALA A 393 29.23 9.76 10.85
N PRO A 394 28.31 8.93 11.35
CA PRO A 394 28.62 7.52 11.55
C PRO A 394 28.41 6.80 10.21
N SER A 395 29.32 5.87 9.89
CA SER A 395 29.33 5.04 8.69
C SER A 395 28.01 4.29 8.49
N VAL A 396 27.09 4.87 7.71
CA VAL A 396 25.95 4.15 7.15
C VAL A 396 26.50 3.22 6.07
N SER A 397 26.57 1.92 6.38
CA SER A 397 26.78 0.91 5.35
C SER A 397 25.64 0.99 4.33
N CYS A 398 25.98 1.41 3.11
CA CYS A 398 25.13 1.29 1.93
C CYS A 398 24.89 -0.20 1.63
N ALA A 399 23.89 -0.80 2.26
CA ALA A 399 23.47 -2.18 2.04
C ALA A 399 22.20 -2.29 1.18
N TRP A 400 21.98 -1.32 0.28
CA TRP A 400 20.81 -1.27 -0.63
C TRP A 400 21.18 -1.22 -2.12
N PHE A 401 22.42 -1.53 -2.45
CA PHE A 401 22.81 -1.92 -3.81
C PHE A 401 23.45 -3.31 -3.70
N GLY A 402 22.97 -4.26 -4.51
CA GLY A 402 23.51 -5.62 -4.55
C GLY A 402 25.04 -5.61 -4.63
N GLY A 403 25.69 -6.30 -3.70
CA GLY A 403 27.14 -6.36 -3.62
C GLY A 403 27.73 -6.97 -4.88
N CYS A 404 28.66 -6.25 -5.51
CA CYS A 404 29.64 -6.85 -6.41
C CYS A 404 30.71 -7.55 -5.55
N PRO A 405 31.03 -8.84 -5.77
CA PRO A 405 32.09 -9.51 -5.03
C PRO A 405 33.47 -9.12 -5.57
N ASN A 406 34.41 -8.92 -4.64
CA ASN A 406 35.87 -8.83 -4.82
C ASN A 406 36.46 -7.52 -5.41
N VAL A 407 36.66 -6.52 -4.55
CA VAL A 407 37.78 -5.55 -4.68
C VAL A 407 38.32 -5.24 -3.26
N PRO A 408 39.63 -5.36 -2.96
CA PRO A 408 40.18 -5.02 -1.65
C PRO A 408 40.26 -3.50 -1.46
N GLN A 409 39.82 -2.98 -0.30
CA GLN A 409 39.96 -1.56 0.04
C GLN A 409 41.40 -1.21 0.47
N PRO A 410 41.98 -0.09 0.00
CA PRO A 410 43.25 0.41 0.53
C PRO A 410 43.05 1.23 1.82
N ARG A 411 43.93 1.04 2.81
CA ARG A 411 43.97 1.83 4.05
C ARG A 411 44.54 3.23 3.77
N LEU A 412 43.88 4.28 4.27
CA LEU A 412 44.42 5.65 4.28
C LEU A 412 44.52 6.20 5.70
N HIS A 413 45.69 6.75 6.00
CA HIS A 413 46.07 7.41 7.27
C HIS A 413 45.43 8.80 7.40
N ALA A 414 45.25 9.22 8.65
CA ALA A 414 44.71 10.52 9.06
C ALA A 414 45.70 11.68 8.82
N GLY A 415 45.20 12.80 8.31
CA GLY A 415 45.93 14.07 8.28
C GLY A 415 45.28 15.13 7.40
N GLU A 416 44.98 16.27 8.01
CA GLU A 416 44.79 17.60 7.42
C GLU A 416 43.39 18.07 6.98
N SER A 417 43.24 19.38 7.20
CA SER A 417 42.04 20.10 7.57
C SER A 417 41.63 21.13 6.53
N SER A 418 40.30 21.30 6.40
CA SER A 418 39.58 22.50 5.98
C SER A 418 39.59 22.92 4.49
N SER A 419 38.35 23.16 4.03
CA SER A 419 37.91 24.10 2.97
C SER A 419 37.43 23.51 1.62
N ARG A 420 36.17 23.89 1.28
CA ARG A 420 35.45 23.82 -0.01
C ARG A 420 34.84 22.46 -0.42
N LEU A 421 33.61 22.22 0.03
CA LEU A 421 32.69 21.27 -0.61
C LEU A 421 32.17 21.86 -1.93
N SER A 422 32.74 21.42 -3.04
CA SER A 422 32.15 21.57 -4.37
C SER A 422 31.24 20.37 -4.65
N PHE A 423 29.96 20.63 -4.91
CA PHE A 423 29.04 19.61 -5.41
C PHE A 423 29.40 19.27 -6.86
N ARG A 424 30.13 18.18 -7.08
CA ARG A 424 30.22 17.56 -8.42
C ARG A 424 29.03 16.62 -8.59
N CYS A 425 28.09 17.05 -9.44
CA CYS A 425 27.10 16.17 -10.07
C CYS A 425 27.80 14.97 -10.72
N CYS A 426 27.39 13.75 -10.38
CA CYS A 426 27.72 12.56 -11.15
C CYS A 426 27.10 12.68 -12.55
N ARG A 427 27.93 12.98 -13.55
CA ARG A 427 27.59 12.78 -14.97
C ARG A 427 27.51 11.28 -15.23
N TRP A 428 26.37 10.85 -15.77
CA TRP A 428 26.22 9.58 -16.48
C TRP A 428 27.17 9.55 -17.68
N ALA A 429 28.02 8.53 -17.76
CA ALA A 429 28.77 8.19 -18.97
C ALA A 429 28.13 6.94 -19.61
N PRO A 430 27.80 6.95 -20.91
CA PRO A 430 27.20 5.81 -21.58
C PRO A 430 28.26 4.75 -21.91
N THR A 431 28.07 3.52 -21.49
CA THR A 431 28.91 2.37 -21.84
C THR A 431 28.39 1.69 -23.11
N SER A 432 28.85 2.14 -24.28
CA SER A 432 28.78 1.35 -25.53
C SER A 432 30.08 0.57 -25.72
N ARG A 433 30.00 -0.76 -25.68
CA ARG A 433 31.11 -1.65 -26.08
C ARG A 433 31.20 -1.69 -27.61
N LEU A 434 32.35 -1.30 -28.17
CA LEU A 434 32.80 -1.66 -29.51
C LEU A 434 34.25 -2.19 -29.40
N PRO A 435 34.63 -3.24 -30.15
CA PRO A 435 35.93 -3.89 -30.02
C PRO A 435 37.06 -3.12 -30.75
N PRO A 436 38.34 -3.34 -30.41
CA PRO A 436 39.44 -2.51 -30.87
C PRO A 436 39.93 -2.92 -32.27
N ALA A 437 40.21 -1.93 -33.12
CA ALA A 437 40.92 -2.11 -34.38
C ALA A 437 42.22 -1.28 -34.42
N ALA A 438 43.32 -2.01 -34.58
CA ALA A 438 44.61 -1.73 -35.22
C ALA A 438 45.28 -0.34 -35.13
N MET A 439 46.55 -0.38 -34.68
CA MET A 439 47.59 0.64 -34.79
C MET A 439 47.92 1.02 -36.24
N VAL A 440 48.10 2.33 -36.51
CA VAL A 440 49.12 2.88 -37.44
C VAL A 440 49.57 4.26 -36.91
N PRO A 441 50.87 4.59 -36.86
CA PRO A 441 51.39 5.83 -36.25
C PRO A 441 51.74 6.91 -37.29
N THR A 442 51.60 8.19 -36.92
CA THR A 442 52.25 9.32 -37.62
C THR A 442 52.77 10.38 -36.63
N PRO A 443 53.88 11.09 -36.96
CA PRO A 443 54.84 11.66 -36.01
C PRO A 443 54.60 13.17 -35.67
N PRO A 444 55.38 13.77 -34.74
CA PRO A 444 55.03 15.04 -34.09
C PRO A 444 55.76 16.27 -34.66
N SER A 445 55.23 17.46 -34.31
CA SER A 445 55.80 18.83 -34.29
C SER A 445 54.80 19.82 -34.91
N ARG A 446 54.65 21.10 -34.51
CA ARG A 446 55.50 22.05 -33.80
C ARG A 446 54.63 23.22 -33.26
N ALA A 447 55.22 24.00 -32.36
CA ALA A 447 54.71 25.20 -31.68
C ALA A 447 54.13 26.31 -32.58
N THR A 448 53.21 27.15 -32.05
CA THR A 448 53.45 28.56 -31.62
C THR A 448 52.15 29.32 -31.29
N SER A 449 52.04 29.74 -30.02
CA SER A 449 51.67 31.07 -29.47
C SER A 449 50.41 31.87 -29.93
N PRO A 450 49.92 32.82 -29.10
CA PRO A 450 48.48 33.09 -28.89
C PRO A 450 48.01 34.43 -29.46
N THR A 451 46.70 34.63 -29.60
CA THR A 451 46.07 35.97 -29.55
C THR A 451 44.56 35.91 -29.32
N THR A 452 44.16 36.56 -28.23
CA THR A 452 42.93 37.33 -27.97
C THR A 452 41.94 37.52 -29.13
N CYS A 453 40.65 37.26 -28.88
CA CYS A 453 39.63 38.31 -29.06
C CYS A 453 38.30 37.99 -28.33
N CYS A 454 37.84 39.00 -27.58
CA CYS A 454 36.55 39.07 -26.91
C CYS A 454 35.36 38.88 -27.86
N ASN A 455 34.27 38.25 -27.40
CA ASN A 455 32.96 38.61 -27.92
C ASN A 455 31.85 38.60 -26.84
N ARG A 456 31.45 39.84 -26.52
CA ARG A 456 30.12 40.38 -26.23
C ARG A 456 29.07 39.56 -25.47
N SER A 457 28.68 40.19 -24.36
CA SER A 457 27.39 40.21 -23.68
C SER A 457 26.25 40.84 -24.49
N SER A 458 25.04 40.27 -24.37
CA SER A 458 23.73 40.95 -24.28
C SER A 458 22.66 39.88 -24.01
N ARG A 459 22.21 39.64 -22.77
CA ARG A 459 21.00 40.20 -22.10
C ARG A 459 19.76 40.45 -22.98
N THR A 460 18.69 39.73 -22.59
CA THR A 460 17.26 40.08 -22.50
C THR A 460 16.47 40.41 -23.77
N VAL A 461 15.44 39.60 -24.10
CA VAL A 461 14.04 39.74 -23.63
C VAL A 461 13.49 38.34 -23.35
#